data_AF-A0A158KML7-F1
#
_entry.id   AF-A0A158KML7-F1
#
_cell.length_a   1.000
_cell.length_b   1.000
_cell.length_c   1.000
_cell.angle_alpha   90.00
_cell.angle_beta   90.00
_cell.angle_gamma   90.00
#
_symmetry.space_group_name_H-M   'P 1'
#
loop_
_entity.id
_entity.type
_entity.pdbx_description
1 polymer ?
#
loop_
_entity_poly.entity_id
_entity_poly.type
_entity_poly.pdbx_seq_one_letter_code
_entity_poly.pdbx_strand_id
1 'polypeptide(L)'
;MKNPLQQMLEAGVIPTAAFPANSRYAATATQTYTFADGRTASYLARRFVPDPALFSVIGQVQVRQNDRLDLIASTYLGDPILFWRIADANGAVRPADLLTEGNTLSITLPQSVPGGTGA
;
A
#
# COMPACT_ATOMS: atom_id res chain seq x y z
N MET A 1 -32.64 -18.76 -12.83
CA MET A 1 -31.71 -17.80 -13.46
C MET A 1 -30.87 -17.16 -12.36
N LYS A 2 -29.54 -17.13 -12.47
CA LYS A 2 -28.70 -16.43 -11.49
C LYS A 2 -28.93 -14.92 -11.62
N ASN A 3 -29.01 -14.21 -10.50
CA ASN A 3 -29.19 -12.75 -10.47
C ASN A 3 -27.98 -12.07 -11.15
N PRO A 4 -28.17 -11.02 -11.98
CA PRO A 4 -27.07 -10.35 -12.68
C PRO A 4 -26.01 -9.77 -11.73
N LEU A 5 -26.37 -9.30 -10.54
CA LEU A 5 -25.38 -8.87 -9.53
C LEU A 5 -24.52 -10.04 -9.04
N GLN A 6 -25.13 -11.21 -8.88
CA GLN A 6 -24.41 -12.41 -8.47
C GLN A 6 -23.45 -12.87 -9.57
N GLN A 7 -23.83 -12.75 -10.84
CA GLN A 7 -22.94 -13.01 -11.97
C GLN A 7 -21.77 -12.02 -12.04
N MET A 8 -22.01 -10.73 -11.77
CA MET A 8 -20.96 -9.71 -11.73
C MET A 8 -20.01 -9.90 -10.54
N LEU A 9 -20.52 -10.37 -9.40
CA LEU A 9 -19.71 -10.73 -8.23
C LEU A 9 -18.84 -11.97 -8.50
N GLU A 10 -19.44 -13.03 -9.08
CA GLU A 10 -18.73 -14.24 -9.51
C GLU A 10 -17.67 -13.95 -10.58
N ALA A 11 -17.94 -12.99 -11.47
CA ALA A 11 -17.00 -12.52 -12.49
C ALA A 11 -15.91 -11.56 -11.96
N GLY A 12 -15.93 -11.21 -10.67
CA GLY A 12 -14.96 -10.28 -10.06
C GLY A 12 -15.11 -8.82 -10.52
N VAL A 13 -16.22 -8.48 -11.18
CA VAL A 13 -16.54 -7.12 -11.65
C VAL A 13 -16.92 -6.21 -10.47
N ILE A 14 -17.50 -6.79 -9.42
CA ILE A 14 -17.80 -6.10 -8.16
C ILE A 14 -16.81 -6.60 -7.10
N PRO A 15 -16.01 -5.72 -6.46
CA PRO A 15 -15.10 -6.13 -5.39
C PRO A 15 -15.88 -6.70 -4.21
N THR A 16 -15.59 -7.95 -3.82
CA THR A 16 -16.16 -8.60 -2.62
C THR A 16 -15.61 -8.03 -1.31
N ALA A 17 -14.50 -7.29 -1.37
CA ALA A 17 -13.87 -6.64 -0.21
C ALA A 17 -13.81 -5.12 -0.43
N ALA A 18 -14.50 -4.37 0.43
CA ALA A 18 -14.37 -2.91 0.50
C ALA A 18 -13.26 -2.57 1.51
N PHE A 19 -12.08 -2.22 1.02
CA PHE A 19 -11.04 -1.66 1.89
C PHE A 19 -11.29 -0.17 2.11
N PRO A 20 -10.99 0.37 3.31
CA PRO A 20 -10.97 1.81 3.54
C PRO A 20 -10.07 2.53 2.52
N ALA A 21 -10.39 3.78 2.18
CA ALA A 21 -9.67 4.55 1.16
C ALA A 21 -8.17 4.76 1.49
N ASN A 22 -7.79 4.73 2.76
CA ASN A 22 -6.40 4.85 3.23
C ASN A 22 -5.66 3.49 3.29
N SER A 23 -6.33 2.37 2.99
CA SER A 23 -5.71 1.05 2.95
C SER A 23 -4.69 0.93 1.81
N ARG A 24 -3.59 0.23 2.07
CA ARG A 24 -2.62 -0.18 1.03
C ARG A 24 -3.26 -0.91 -0.15
N TYR A 25 -4.40 -1.57 0.10
CA TYR A 25 -5.09 -2.43 -0.86
C TYR A 25 -6.38 -1.82 -1.42
N ALA A 26 -6.67 -0.54 -1.14
CA ALA A 26 -7.90 0.13 -1.58
C ALA A 26 -8.16 0.05 -3.10
N ALA A 27 -7.09 0.14 -3.90
CA ALA A 27 -7.16 0.06 -5.37
C ALA A 27 -6.74 -1.31 -5.92
N THR A 28 -6.57 -2.34 -5.07
CA THR A 28 -6.13 -3.67 -5.51
C THR A 28 -7.33 -4.56 -5.82
N ALA A 29 -7.38 -5.09 -7.03
CA ALA A 29 -8.45 -6.00 -7.44
C ALA A 29 -8.46 -7.29 -6.57
N THR A 30 -9.66 -7.76 -6.21
CA THR A 30 -9.84 -9.10 -5.64
C THR A 30 -10.08 -10.09 -6.77
N GLN A 31 -9.34 -11.20 -6.78
CA GLN A 31 -9.43 -12.28 -7.76
C GLN A 31 -9.81 -13.58 -7.06
N THR A 32 -10.27 -14.57 -7.82
CA THR A 32 -10.63 -15.90 -7.31
C THR A 32 -9.77 -16.96 -7.99
N TYR A 33 -9.15 -17.82 -7.19
CA TYR A 33 -8.46 -19.01 -7.67
C TYR A 33 -9.35 -20.23 -7.45
N THR A 34 -9.51 -21.08 -8.47
CA THR A 34 -10.23 -22.35 -8.36
C THR A 34 -9.23 -23.50 -8.33
N PHE A 35 -9.24 -24.27 -7.25
CA PHE A 35 -8.37 -25.43 -7.07
C PHE A 35 -8.89 -26.62 -7.89
N ALA A 36 -8.02 -27.61 -8.14
CA ALA A 36 -8.37 -28.81 -8.91
C ALA A 36 -9.50 -29.64 -8.27
N ASP A 37 -9.69 -29.53 -6.96
CA ASP A 37 -10.76 -30.19 -6.19
C ASP A 37 -12.08 -29.39 -6.19
N GLY A 38 -12.16 -28.29 -6.93
CA GLY A 38 -13.35 -27.45 -7.05
C GLY A 38 -13.51 -26.41 -5.94
N ARG A 39 -12.64 -26.38 -4.92
CA ARG A 39 -12.63 -25.29 -3.93
C ARG A 39 -12.23 -23.98 -4.59
N THR A 40 -12.66 -22.86 -4.01
CA THR A 40 -12.25 -21.52 -4.45
C THR A 40 -11.62 -20.74 -3.30
N ALA A 41 -10.67 -19.86 -3.63
CA ALA A 41 -10.11 -18.88 -2.69
C ALA A 41 -10.04 -17.49 -3.32
N SER A 42 -10.56 -16.50 -2.61
CA SER A 42 -10.38 -15.09 -2.95
C SER A 42 -9.00 -14.61 -2.50
N TYR A 43 -8.33 -13.83 -3.34
CA TYR A 43 -7.02 -13.25 -3.06
C TYR A 43 -6.89 -11.88 -3.72
N LEU A 44 -5.95 -11.07 -3.24
CA LEU A 44 -5.66 -9.78 -3.86
C LEU A 44 -4.69 -9.96 -5.04
N ALA A 45 -4.96 -9.24 -6.13
CA ALA A 45 -4.05 -9.15 -7.26
C ALA A 45 -2.66 -8.68 -6.81
N ARG A 46 -1.63 -9.08 -7.55
CA ARG A 46 -0.26 -8.66 -7.26
C ARG A 46 -0.14 -7.14 -7.39
N ARG A 47 0.43 -6.52 -6.37
CA ARG A 47 0.79 -5.10 -6.36
C ARG A 47 2.29 -4.94 -6.47
N PHE A 48 2.73 -4.01 -7.32
CA PHE A 48 4.14 -3.65 -7.46
C PHE A 48 4.48 -2.46 -6.54
N VAL A 49 5.67 -2.49 -5.95
CA VAL A 49 6.21 -1.33 -5.24
C VAL A 49 6.66 -0.31 -6.29
N PRO A 50 6.22 0.95 -6.22
CA PRO A 50 6.66 1.97 -7.18
C PRO A 50 8.17 2.24 -7.05
N ASP A 51 8.76 2.77 -8.13
CA ASP A 51 10.13 3.26 -8.10
C ASP A 51 10.24 4.49 -7.17
N PRO A 52 11.12 4.48 -6.14
CA PRO A 52 11.38 5.65 -5.28
C PRO A 52 11.65 6.96 -6.04
N ALA A 53 12.23 6.89 -7.24
CA ALA A 53 12.50 8.06 -8.06
C ALA A 53 11.24 8.82 -8.53
N LEU A 54 10.05 8.21 -8.40
CA LEU A 54 8.76 8.83 -8.73
C LEU A 54 8.22 9.71 -7.59
N PHE A 55 8.89 9.77 -6.44
CA PHE A 55 8.43 10.53 -5.29
C PHE A 55 9.26 11.80 -5.07
N SER A 56 8.60 12.82 -4.55
CA SER A 56 9.25 14.07 -4.12
C SER A 56 9.50 14.04 -2.62
N VAL A 57 10.77 14.03 -2.22
CA VAL A 57 11.20 14.01 -0.81
C VAL A 57 10.99 15.38 -0.17
N ILE A 58 10.32 15.41 0.97
CA ILE A 58 10.06 16.63 1.76
C ILE A 58 10.71 16.57 3.15
N GLY A 59 11.24 15.41 3.53
CA GLY A 59 11.92 15.22 4.80
C GLY A 59 12.57 13.84 4.89
N GLN A 60 13.39 13.68 5.92
CA GLN A 60 14.05 12.42 6.22
C GLN A 60 13.95 12.12 7.71
N VAL A 61 13.87 10.83 8.04
CA VAL A 61 13.79 10.33 9.42
C VAL A 61 14.83 9.23 9.58
N GLN A 62 15.73 9.39 10.55
CA GLN A 62 16.61 8.29 10.92
C GLN A 62 15.89 7.34 11.87
N VAL A 63 15.92 6.06 11.54
CA VAL A 63 15.34 4.98 12.35
C VAL A 63 16.18 4.76 13.60
N ARG A 64 15.49 4.70 14.74
CA ARG A 64 16.06 4.42 16.06
C ARG A 64 15.58 3.08 16.59
N GLN A 65 16.26 2.59 17.61
CA GLN A 65 15.82 1.41 18.34
C GLN A 65 14.35 1.55 18.78
N ASN A 66 13.56 0.51 18.57
CA ASN A 66 12.13 0.43 18.91
C ASN A 66 11.21 1.37 18.13
N ASP A 67 11.70 2.03 17.07
CA ASP A 67 10.81 2.75 16.16
C ASP A 67 9.80 1.81 15.52
N ARG A 68 8.60 2.35 15.30
CA ARG A 68 7.52 1.66 14.60
C ARG A 68 7.06 2.47 13.41
N LEU A 69 6.96 1.82 12.26
CA LEU A 69 6.64 2.51 11.01
C LEU A 69 5.25 3.16 11.02
N ASP A 70 4.28 2.59 11.74
CA ASP A 70 2.95 3.18 11.93
C ASP A 70 2.99 4.44 12.82
N LEU A 71 3.88 4.49 13.82
CA LEU A 71 4.07 5.71 14.62
C LEU A 71 4.73 6.82 13.78
N ILE A 72 5.76 6.47 13.00
CA ILE A 72 6.37 7.40 12.04
C ILE A 72 5.31 7.92 11.07
N ALA A 73 4.46 7.05 10.52
CA ALA A 73 3.36 7.46 9.65
C ALA A 73 2.35 8.37 10.36
N SER A 74 1.99 8.08 11.61
CA SER A 74 1.12 8.94 12.40
C SER A 74 1.73 10.34 12.58
N THR A 75 3.04 10.43 12.84
CA THR A 75 3.74 11.71 13.05
C THR A 75 3.83 12.53 11.76
N TYR A 76 4.21 11.91 10.65
CA TYR A 76 4.53 12.64 9.41
C TYR A 76 3.39 12.71 8.41
N LEU A 77 2.45 11.76 8.43
CA LEU A 77 1.32 11.67 7.50
C LEU A 77 -0.03 11.87 8.18
N GLY A 78 -0.07 11.98 9.51
CA GLY A 78 -1.29 12.18 10.30
C GLY A 78 -2.18 10.94 10.45
N ASP A 79 -1.77 9.80 9.88
CA ASP A 79 -2.54 8.55 9.92
C ASP A 79 -1.58 7.34 9.98
N PRO A 80 -1.62 6.53 11.06
CA PRO A 80 -0.78 5.35 11.20
C PRO A 80 -1.03 4.27 10.13
N ILE A 81 -2.23 4.22 9.54
CA ILE A 81 -2.57 3.27 8.47
C ILE A 81 -1.78 3.58 7.20
N LEU A 82 -1.34 4.83 7.01
CA LEU A 82 -0.58 5.26 5.82
C LEU A 82 0.90 4.84 5.84
N PHE A 83 1.36 4.02 6.79
CA PHE A 83 2.74 3.53 6.85
C PHE A 83 3.24 2.90 5.54
N TRP A 84 2.34 2.31 4.76
CA TRP A 84 2.66 1.71 3.47
C TRP A 84 3.13 2.73 2.44
N ARG A 85 2.75 4.01 2.57
CA ARG A 85 3.25 5.08 1.69
C ARG A 85 4.73 5.36 1.93
N ILE A 86 5.18 5.30 3.19
CA ILE A 86 6.60 5.38 3.53
C ILE A 86 7.33 4.15 2.97
N ALA A 87 6.73 2.97 3.09
CA ALA A 87 7.30 1.76 2.48
C ALA A 87 7.49 1.89 0.96
N ASP A 88 6.47 2.38 0.26
CA ASP A 88 6.52 2.56 -1.19
C ASP A 88 7.54 3.62 -1.62
N ALA A 89 7.57 4.76 -0.94
CA ALA A 89 8.52 5.84 -1.20
C ALA A 89 9.99 5.42 -1.00
N ASN A 90 10.24 4.38 -0.18
CA ASN A 90 11.57 3.86 0.08
C ASN A 90 11.82 2.51 -0.61
N GLY A 91 10.96 2.09 -1.55
CA GLY A 91 11.16 0.89 -2.35
C GLY A 91 11.05 -0.43 -1.58
N ALA A 92 10.44 -0.40 -0.39
CA ALA A 92 10.37 -1.56 0.49
C ALA A 92 9.21 -2.50 0.12
N VAL A 93 9.56 -3.70 -0.34
CA VAL A 93 8.60 -4.79 -0.54
C VAL A 93 8.00 -5.21 0.81
N ARG A 94 8.85 -5.40 1.82
CA ARG A 94 8.43 -5.68 3.20
C ARG A 94 8.68 -4.44 4.05
N PRO A 95 7.63 -3.80 4.58
CA PRO A 95 7.79 -2.56 5.36
C PRO A 95 8.68 -2.70 6.60
N ALA A 96 8.76 -3.89 7.20
CA ALA A 96 9.61 -4.14 8.36
C ALA A 96 11.11 -4.01 8.06
N ASP A 97 11.53 -4.22 6.81
CA ASP A 97 12.95 -4.12 6.40
C ASP A 97 13.47 -2.67 6.56
N LEU A 98 12.57 -1.68 6.58
CA LEU A 98 12.92 -0.28 6.78
C LEU A 98 13.36 0.02 8.23
N LEU A 99 12.92 -0.75 9.21
CA LEU A 99 13.13 -0.46 10.63
C LEU A 99 14.50 -0.96 11.16
N THR A 100 15.48 -1.09 10.28
CA THR A 100 16.88 -1.30 10.72
C THR A 100 17.42 0.00 11.30
N GLU A 101 17.88 -0.05 12.55
CA GLU A 101 18.44 1.12 13.24
C GLU A 101 19.57 1.77 12.42
N GLY A 102 19.56 3.10 12.35
CA GLY A 102 20.51 3.89 11.57
C GLY A 102 20.10 4.13 10.12
N ASN A 103 19.11 3.39 9.58
CA ASN A 103 18.56 3.67 8.26
C ASN A 103 17.93 5.07 8.22
N THR A 104 18.03 5.72 7.06
CA THR A 104 17.32 6.97 6.79
C THR A 104 16.13 6.70 5.87
N LEU A 105 14.93 7.03 6.34
CA LEU A 105 13.69 6.92 5.58
C LEU A 105 13.35 8.27 4.95
N SER A 106 13.06 8.25 3.64
CA SER A 106 12.48 9.39 2.94
C SER A 106 11.01 9.54 3.30
N ILE A 107 10.61 10.75 3.69
CA ILE A 107 9.22 11.18 3.80
C ILE A 107 8.91 12.01 2.57
N THR A 108 7.82 11.67 1.88
CA THR A 108 7.53 12.20 0.55
C THR A 108 6.11 12.72 0.45
N LEU A 109 5.87 13.58 -0.54
CA LEU A 109 4.51 13.82 -1.02
C LEU A 109 3.93 12.52 -1.65
N PRO A 110 2.60 12.40 -1.79
CA PRO A 110 2.01 11.33 -2.59
C PRO A 110 2.56 11.33 -4.02
N GLN A 111 2.72 10.15 -4.63
CA GLN A 111 3.32 9.97 -5.95
C GLN A 111 2.74 10.88 -7.06
N SER A 112 1.45 11.23 -6.97
CA SER A 112 0.77 12.07 -7.96
C SER A 112 1.01 13.59 -7.78
N VAL A 113 1.69 14.01 -6.72
CA VAL A 113 1.90 15.43 -6.40
C VAL A 113 3.33 15.80 -6.78
N PRO A 114 3.53 16.67 -7.78
CA PRO A 114 4.85 17.17 -8.14
C PRO A 114 5.51 17.88 -6.96
N GLY A 115 6.81 17.65 -6.75
CA GLY A 115 7.61 18.45 -5.84
C GLY A 115 7.64 19.89 -6.31
N GLY A 116 7.39 20.84 -5.40
CA GLY A 116 7.57 22.24 -5.71
C GLY A 116 9.03 22.51 -6.05
N THR A 117 9.29 23.13 -7.20
CA THR A 117 10.61 23.71 -7.51
C THR A 117 10.80 24.93 -6.61
N GLY A 118 11.29 24.71 -5.39
CA GLY A 118 11.77 25.79 -4.53
C GLY A 118 13.01 26.40 -5.18
N ALA A 119 12.85 27.60 -5.74
CA ALA A 119 13.94 28.52 -6.06
C ALA A 119 14.35 29.31 -4.81
#